data_AF-A0A6S6W8A6-F1
#
_entry.id   AF-A0A6S6W8A6-F1
#
_cell.length_a   1.000
_cell.length_b   1.000
_cell.length_c   1.000
_cell.angle_alpha   90.00
_cell.angle_beta   90.00
_cell.angle_gamma   90.00
#
_symmetry.space_group_name_H-M   'P 1'
#
loop_
_entity.id
_entity.type
_entity.pdbx_description
1 polymer ?
#
loop_
_entity_poly.entity_id
_entity_poly.type
_entity_poly.pdbx_seq_one_letter_code
_entity_poly.pdbx_strand_id
1 'polypeptide(L)'
;MASKIQKSCAVCGKPANSKCTGCKTDSISRHYCGAACQKNDWPTHKTACKAAQDMRLEKSLARVADIIQRGYYEFRQNTWDTPILMVEDRDDALVITDGVMLDKSKYFISFPQHMVTSERTKAAMLCAWMCNEPLAFMHDLVTDLVKGLDIHVEEVCLSLGRIPRKISYNSPHGGSDHNWPNYFHEALRITSSRSKKQWVIDISGAQYGITRVFWTWGAYVDAYNVNVKKIMALGFNKAMIKDLSDIIGNPSMSYGVVGVVAEHMNEASKKWAIEHNISLSDLLTMEEEEFRQAKDELLQNMSDAVRGFLKANKFDKEFQAAKAYEYKYPGLSGRKCLQTTAKY
;
A
#
# COMPACT_ATOMS: atom_id res chain seq x y z
N MET A 1 -13.87 -41.20 18.96
CA MET A 1 -13.66 -41.05 17.50
C MET A 1 -14.78 -40.20 16.94
N ALA A 2 -14.51 -38.99 16.48
CA ALA A 2 -15.54 -38.15 15.86
C ALA A 2 -15.90 -38.73 14.48
N SER A 3 -17.15 -39.14 14.30
CA SER A 3 -17.70 -39.56 13.02
C SER A 3 -17.52 -38.41 12.02
N LYS A 4 -16.66 -38.59 11.01
CA LYS A 4 -16.58 -37.66 9.88
C LYS A 4 -17.93 -37.70 9.18
N ILE A 5 -18.69 -36.60 9.26
CA ILE A 5 -19.91 -36.43 8.48
C ILE A 5 -19.54 -36.60 7.00
N GLN A 6 -19.91 -37.74 6.43
CA GLN A 6 -19.67 -38.04 5.02
C GLN A 6 -20.56 -37.12 4.19
N LYS A 7 -19.97 -36.11 3.53
CA LYS A 7 -20.73 -35.16 2.70
C LYS A 7 -21.27 -35.90 1.46
N SER A 8 -22.49 -35.59 1.04
CA SER A 8 -23.17 -36.20 -0.11
C SER A 8 -22.86 -35.48 -1.43
N CYS A 9 -22.94 -36.20 -2.54
CA CYS A 9 -22.78 -35.67 -3.90
C CYS A 9 -23.97 -34.76 -4.26
N ALA A 10 -23.67 -33.55 -4.74
CA ALA A 10 -24.67 -32.55 -5.11
C ALA A 10 -25.59 -32.96 -6.28
N VAL A 11 -25.24 -34.00 -7.03
CA VAL A 11 -26.02 -34.48 -8.19
C VAL A 11 -26.81 -35.75 -7.89
N CYS A 12 -26.17 -36.74 -7.28
CA CYS A 12 -26.75 -38.09 -7.15
C CYS A 12 -26.97 -38.54 -5.70
N GLY A 13 -26.63 -37.71 -4.70
CA GLY A 13 -26.82 -38.00 -3.28
C GLY A 13 -25.86 -39.04 -2.67
N LYS A 14 -25.15 -39.83 -3.51
CA LYS A 14 -24.15 -40.81 -3.06
C LYS A 14 -23.01 -40.16 -2.26
N PRO A 15 -22.26 -40.91 -1.42
CA PRO A 15 -21.09 -40.41 -0.74
C PRO A 15 -20.14 -39.67 -1.70
N ALA A 16 -19.76 -38.44 -1.33
CA ALA A 16 -18.81 -37.68 -2.12
C ALA A 16 -17.38 -38.10 -1.79
N ASN A 17 -16.56 -38.18 -2.83
CA ASN A 17 -15.14 -38.51 -2.75
C ASN A 17 -14.26 -37.29 -3.08
N SER A 18 -14.85 -36.25 -3.67
CA SER A 18 -14.16 -35.02 -4.05
C SER A 18 -14.97 -33.77 -3.73
N LYS A 19 -14.27 -32.64 -3.77
CA LYS A 19 -14.84 -31.30 -3.63
C LYS A 19 -14.39 -30.45 -4.81
N CYS A 20 -15.23 -29.51 -5.22
CA CYS A 20 -14.87 -28.53 -6.23
C CYS A 20 -13.67 -27.72 -5.74
N THR A 21 -12.52 -27.88 -6.38
CA THR A 21 -11.31 -27.10 -6.08
C THR A 21 -11.52 -25.60 -6.33
N GLY A 22 -12.43 -25.28 -7.24
CA GLY A 22 -12.76 -23.92 -7.63
C GLY A 22 -13.46 -23.11 -6.53
N CYS A 23 -14.42 -23.68 -5.80
CA CYS A 23 -15.20 -22.96 -4.78
C CYS A 23 -14.92 -23.39 -3.33
N LYS A 24 -13.98 -24.32 -3.12
CA LYS A 24 -13.63 -24.80 -1.79
C LYS A 24 -13.26 -23.63 -0.88
N THR A 25 -14.00 -23.51 0.22
CA THR A 25 -13.72 -22.70 1.42
C THR A 25 -14.01 -23.58 2.63
N ASP A 26 -13.77 -23.08 3.83
CA ASP A 26 -14.03 -23.81 5.09
C ASP A 26 -15.53 -23.93 5.37
N SER A 27 -16.34 -22.96 4.90
CA SER A 27 -17.79 -22.91 5.09
C SER A 27 -18.60 -23.39 3.87
N ILE A 28 -18.10 -23.21 2.65
CA ILE A 28 -18.79 -23.50 1.38
C ILE A 28 -17.91 -24.40 0.52
N SER A 29 -18.40 -25.60 0.22
CA SER A 29 -17.76 -26.51 -0.72
C SER A 29 -18.81 -27.37 -1.38
N ARG A 30 -18.78 -27.44 -2.72
CA ARG A 30 -19.65 -28.34 -3.48
C ARG A 30 -18.99 -29.70 -3.63
N HIS A 31 -19.71 -30.75 -3.26
CA HIS A 31 -19.18 -32.11 -3.12
C HIS A 31 -19.66 -33.01 -4.24
N TYR A 32 -18.78 -33.88 -4.75
CA TYR A 32 -19.09 -34.78 -5.85
C TYR A 32 -18.55 -36.19 -5.59
N CYS A 33 -19.24 -37.21 -6.08
CA CYS A 33 -18.73 -38.58 -6.08
C CYS A 33 -17.68 -38.82 -7.19
N GLY A 34 -17.60 -37.93 -8.18
CA GLY A 34 -16.63 -38.01 -9.28
C GLY A 34 -16.81 -36.90 -10.33
N ALA A 35 -15.87 -36.83 -11.28
CA ALA A 35 -15.80 -35.79 -12.31
C ALA A 35 -17.05 -35.73 -13.21
N ALA A 36 -17.70 -36.87 -13.47
CA ALA A 36 -18.94 -36.91 -14.26
C ALA A 36 -20.07 -36.10 -13.61
N CYS A 37 -20.28 -36.28 -12.30
CA CYS A 37 -21.28 -35.49 -11.56
C CYS A 37 -20.90 -34.01 -11.51
N GLN A 38 -19.62 -33.68 -11.33
CA GLN A 38 -19.17 -32.29 -11.38
C GLN A 38 -19.45 -31.64 -12.75
N LYS A 39 -19.17 -32.35 -13.86
CA LYS A 39 -19.42 -31.85 -15.22
C LYS A 39 -20.92 -31.67 -15.48
N ASN A 40 -21.76 -32.59 -14.98
CA ASN A 40 -23.21 -32.49 -15.09
C ASN A 40 -23.78 -31.30 -14.31
N ASP A 41 -23.24 -31.02 -13.13
CA ASP A 41 -23.65 -29.89 -12.28
C ASP A 41 -23.06 -28.55 -12.74
N TRP A 42 -22.03 -28.55 -13.59
CA TRP A 42 -21.30 -27.34 -13.95
C TRP A 42 -22.18 -26.21 -14.52
N PRO A 43 -23.16 -26.44 -15.42
CA PRO A 43 -24.02 -25.38 -15.94
C PRO A 43 -24.74 -24.58 -14.84
N THR A 44 -25.18 -25.24 -13.77
CA THR A 44 -25.91 -24.60 -12.65
C THR A 44 -24.97 -24.14 -11.53
N HIS A 45 -23.82 -24.80 -11.36
CA HIS A 45 -22.84 -24.47 -10.33
C HIS A 45 -21.93 -23.29 -10.71
N LYS A 46 -21.60 -23.12 -12.00
CA LYS A 46 -20.54 -22.22 -12.49
C LYS A 46 -20.63 -20.80 -11.92
N THR A 47 -21.82 -20.21 -11.91
CA THR A 47 -22.03 -18.84 -11.41
C THR A 47 -21.72 -18.74 -9.92
N ALA A 48 -22.26 -19.64 -9.10
CA ALA A 48 -21.98 -19.68 -7.66
C ALA A 48 -20.50 -19.99 -7.38
N CYS A 49 -19.87 -20.83 -8.21
CA CYS A 49 -18.44 -21.15 -8.10
C CYS A 49 -17.57 -19.90 -8.29
N LYS A 50 -17.86 -19.12 -9.35
CA LYS A 50 -17.14 -17.86 -9.63
C LYS A 50 -17.34 -16.82 -8.52
N ALA A 51 -18.56 -16.66 -8.02
CA ALA A 51 -18.83 -15.75 -6.90
C ALA A 51 -18.03 -16.11 -5.64
N ALA A 52 -17.94 -17.41 -5.32
CA ALA A 52 -17.12 -17.90 -4.21
C ALA A 52 -15.60 -17.75 -4.46
N GLN A 53 -15.15 -17.72 -5.71
CA GLN A 53 -13.77 -17.41 -6.07
C GLN A 53 -13.47 -15.93 -5.86
N ASP A 54 -14.32 -15.06 -6.38
CA ASP A 54 -14.17 -13.61 -6.24
C ASP A 54 -14.22 -13.19 -4.76
N MET A 55 -15.07 -13.81 -3.94
CA MET A 55 -15.12 -13.53 -2.50
C MET A 55 -13.82 -13.89 -1.78
N ARG A 56 -13.21 -15.05 -2.10
CA ARG A 56 -11.91 -15.42 -1.53
C ARG A 56 -10.81 -14.48 -2.00
N LEU A 57 -10.78 -14.15 -3.30
CA LEU A 57 -9.82 -13.21 -3.83
C LEU A 57 -9.96 -11.84 -3.18
N GLU A 58 -11.18 -11.35 -3.01
CA GLU A 58 -11.47 -10.08 -2.33
C GLU A 58 -10.98 -10.08 -0.87
N LYS A 59 -11.17 -11.19 -0.15
CA LYS A 59 -10.60 -11.37 1.20
C LYS A 59 -9.06 -11.32 1.18
N SER A 60 -8.42 -12.04 0.27
CA SER A 60 -6.96 -12.02 0.13
C SER A 60 -6.45 -10.62 -0.21
N LEU A 61 -7.09 -9.90 -1.13
CA LEU A 61 -6.72 -8.53 -1.48
C LEU A 61 -6.95 -7.54 -0.34
N ALA A 62 -8.00 -7.72 0.47
CA ALA A 62 -8.20 -6.93 1.69
C ALA A 62 -7.06 -7.14 2.70
N ARG A 63 -6.57 -8.38 2.85
CA ARG A 63 -5.41 -8.69 3.68
C ARG A 63 -4.11 -8.07 3.14
N VAL A 64 -3.90 -8.11 1.82
CA VAL A 64 -2.78 -7.40 1.18
C VAL A 64 -2.84 -5.92 1.51
N ALA A 65 -4.01 -5.29 1.33
CA ALA A 65 -4.20 -3.87 1.57
C ALA A 65 -3.90 -3.47 3.03
N ASP A 66 -4.34 -4.27 4.00
CA ASP A 66 -4.07 -4.08 5.43
C ASP A 66 -2.57 -4.15 5.75
N ILE A 67 -1.88 -5.19 5.26
CA ILE A 67 -0.43 -5.35 5.48
C ILE A 67 0.33 -4.16 4.90
N ILE A 68 0.11 -3.81 3.63
CA ILE A 68 0.95 -2.81 2.96
C ILE A 68 0.70 -1.39 3.47
N GLN A 69 -0.54 -1.05 3.86
CA GLN A 69 -0.82 0.27 4.43
C GLN A 69 -0.24 0.42 5.82
N ARG A 70 -0.43 -0.57 6.70
CA ARG A 70 0.18 -0.54 8.03
C ARG A 70 1.71 -0.51 7.94
N GLY A 71 2.29 -1.34 7.07
CA GLY A 71 3.72 -1.36 6.80
C GLY A 71 4.24 -0.01 6.31
N TYR A 72 3.53 0.66 5.39
CA TYR A 72 3.92 2.01 4.95
C TYR A 72 3.77 3.06 6.05
N TYR A 73 2.72 3.00 6.88
CA TYR A 73 2.53 3.97 7.95
C TYR A 73 3.61 3.85 9.02
N GLU A 74 3.95 2.62 9.40
CA GLU A 74 5.06 2.35 10.33
C GLU A 74 6.41 2.75 9.73
N PHE A 75 6.65 2.42 8.44
CA PHE A 75 7.83 2.86 7.72
C PHE A 75 7.96 4.39 7.76
N ARG A 76 6.93 5.12 7.32
CA ARG A 76 6.93 6.58 7.24
C ARG A 76 7.06 7.25 8.61
N GLN A 77 6.46 6.65 9.65
CA GLN A 77 6.61 7.14 11.02
C GLN A 77 8.06 7.01 11.50
N ASN A 78 8.74 5.92 11.16
CA ASN A 78 10.15 5.70 11.52
C ASN A 78 11.13 6.50 10.65
N THR A 79 10.78 6.78 9.39
CA THR A 79 11.57 7.56 8.43
C THR A 79 11.13 9.02 8.35
N TRP A 80 10.49 9.53 9.39
CA TRP A 80 9.96 10.90 9.39
C TRP A 80 11.07 11.94 9.19
N ASP A 81 10.84 12.86 8.27
CA ASP A 81 11.85 13.82 7.82
C ASP A 81 11.29 15.24 7.58
N THR A 82 9.98 15.45 7.74
CA THR A 82 9.35 16.76 7.53
C THR A 82 9.20 17.50 8.86
N PRO A 83 9.90 18.64 9.08
CA PRO A 83 9.67 19.46 10.26
C PRO A 83 8.30 20.10 10.13
N ILE A 84 7.44 19.91 11.13
CA ILE A 84 6.13 20.55 11.22
C ILE A 84 6.14 21.46 12.45
N LEU A 85 5.73 22.71 12.27
CA LEU A 85 5.60 23.70 13.34
C LEU A 85 4.21 23.65 13.98
N MET A 86 3.17 23.40 13.18
CA MET A 86 1.79 23.41 13.63
C MET A 86 0.90 22.54 12.74
N VAL A 87 -0.10 21.91 13.36
CA VAL A 87 -1.18 21.19 12.69
C VAL A 87 -2.51 21.75 13.19
N GLU A 88 -3.38 22.15 12.27
CA GLU A 88 -4.77 22.49 12.57
C GLU A 88 -5.69 21.44 11.93
N ASP A 89 -6.30 20.63 12.78
CA ASP A 89 -7.24 19.59 12.36
C ASP A 89 -8.66 20.15 12.25
N ARG A 90 -9.15 20.29 11.03
CA ARG A 90 -10.51 20.73 10.71
C ARG A 90 -11.24 19.60 9.99
N ASP A 91 -12.56 19.68 9.96
CA ASP A 91 -13.39 18.62 9.36
C ASP A 91 -13.10 18.41 7.87
N ASP A 92 -12.95 19.52 7.14
CA ASP A 92 -12.78 19.60 5.68
C ASP A 92 -11.33 19.81 5.22
N ALA A 93 -10.43 20.21 6.13
CA ALA A 93 -9.01 20.38 5.84
C ALA A 93 -8.11 19.98 7.03
N LEU A 94 -6.99 19.33 6.74
CA LEU A 94 -5.84 19.29 7.63
C LEU A 94 -4.85 20.35 7.17
N VAL A 95 -4.64 21.39 7.99
CA VAL A 95 -3.70 22.46 7.67
C VAL A 95 -2.38 22.18 8.38
N ILE A 96 -1.30 22.06 7.63
CA ILE A 96 0.05 21.79 8.12
C ILE A 96 0.90 23.03 7.88
N THR A 97 1.56 23.55 8.92
CA THR A 97 2.55 24.61 8.76
C THR A 97 3.94 24.00 8.89
N ASP A 98 4.71 24.05 7.81
CA ASP A 98 6.02 23.42 7.74
C ASP A 98 7.09 24.26 8.43
N GLY A 99 8.09 23.56 8.96
CA GLY A 99 9.34 24.15 9.39
C GLY A 99 10.35 24.25 8.25
N VAL A 100 11.43 24.98 8.49
CA VAL A 100 12.51 25.13 7.49
C VAL A 100 13.34 23.85 7.44
N MET A 101 13.29 23.13 6.31
CA MET A 101 14.05 21.89 6.10
C MET A 101 15.56 22.05 6.32
N LEU A 102 16.10 23.21 5.96
CA LEU A 102 17.53 23.53 6.09
C LEU A 102 17.96 23.79 7.53
N ASP A 103 17.03 24.01 8.47
CA ASP A 103 17.35 24.23 9.88
C ASP A 103 17.55 22.92 10.64
N LYS A 104 17.15 21.78 10.04
CA LYS A 104 17.37 20.47 10.65
C LYS A 104 18.86 20.19 10.84
N SER A 105 19.19 19.65 12.01
CA SER A 105 20.54 19.14 12.33
C SER A 105 20.76 17.70 11.85
N LYS A 106 19.70 16.92 11.69
CA LYS A 106 19.69 15.54 11.18
C LYS A 106 18.61 15.38 10.11
N TYR A 107 18.81 14.45 9.18
CA TYR A 107 17.83 14.23 8.12
C TYR A 107 16.52 13.65 8.67
N PHE A 108 16.62 12.48 9.32
CA PHE A 108 15.51 11.84 10.01
C PHE A 108 15.32 12.49 11.38
N ILE A 109 14.08 12.86 11.67
CA ILE A 109 13.62 13.46 12.91
C ILE A 109 12.46 12.65 13.46
N SER A 110 12.12 12.82 14.74
CA SER A 110 10.98 12.11 15.32
C SER A 110 9.68 12.58 14.69
N PHE A 111 8.79 11.65 14.38
CA PHE A 111 7.40 11.95 14.04
C PHE A 111 6.75 12.79 15.17
N PRO A 112 6.08 13.91 14.85
CA PRO A 112 5.54 14.83 15.86
C PRO A 112 4.24 14.29 16.48
N GLN A 113 4.35 13.19 17.24
CA GLN A 113 3.22 12.49 17.85
C GLN A 113 2.37 13.39 18.76
N HIS A 114 2.97 14.41 19.37
CA HIS A 114 2.28 15.37 20.22
C HIS A 114 1.31 16.30 19.45
N MET A 115 1.42 16.39 18.12
CA MET A 115 0.52 17.16 17.25
C MET A 115 -0.65 16.31 16.71
N VAL A 116 -0.67 15.01 17.00
CA VAL A 116 -1.72 14.10 16.52
C VAL A 116 -2.95 14.19 17.42
N THR A 117 -4.07 14.60 16.84
CA THR A 117 -5.38 14.70 17.51
C THR A 117 -6.24 13.44 17.36
N SER A 118 -5.99 12.63 16.34
CA SER A 118 -6.73 11.41 16.02
C SER A 118 -5.95 10.49 15.08
N GLU A 119 -6.36 9.23 14.96
CA GLU A 119 -5.80 8.30 13.96
C GLU A 119 -6.01 8.79 12.53
N ARG A 120 -7.13 9.47 12.24
CA ARG A 120 -7.40 10.12 10.93
C ARG A 120 -6.32 11.16 10.63
N THR A 121 -5.92 11.94 11.64
CA THR A 121 -4.89 12.99 11.51
C THR A 121 -3.50 12.38 11.39
N LYS A 122 -3.18 11.36 12.18
CA LYS A 122 -1.93 10.60 12.03
C LYS A 122 -1.78 10.05 10.61
N ALA A 123 -2.79 9.33 10.11
CA ALA A 123 -2.76 8.75 8.78
C ALA A 123 -2.59 9.81 7.68
N ALA A 124 -3.30 10.95 7.78
CA ALA A 124 -3.17 12.04 6.81
C ALA A 124 -1.77 12.69 6.84
N MET A 125 -1.19 12.89 8.03
CA MET A 125 0.19 13.39 8.15
C MET A 125 1.21 12.44 7.52
N LEU A 126 1.04 11.12 7.72
CA LEU A 126 1.91 10.11 7.12
C LEU A 126 1.77 10.01 5.59
N CYS A 127 0.65 10.45 5.01
CA CYS A 127 0.41 10.35 3.56
C CYS A 127 0.52 11.67 2.81
N ALA A 128 0.74 12.79 3.50
CA ALA A 128 0.66 14.12 2.93
C ALA A 128 1.59 14.29 1.70
N TRP A 129 1.00 14.39 0.50
CA TRP A 129 1.68 14.60 -0.78
C TRP A 129 2.63 13.49 -1.23
N MET A 130 2.56 12.32 -0.60
CA MET A 130 3.43 11.18 -0.87
C MET A 130 2.68 10.05 -1.57
N CYS A 131 1.80 10.33 -2.55
CA CYS A 131 0.96 9.27 -3.11
C CYS A 131 1.71 8.23 -3.96
N ASN A 132 2.85 8.61 -4.53
CA ASN A 132 3.76 7.75 -5.31
C ASN A 132 4.68 6.89 -4.43
N GLU A 133 5.13 7.41 -3.28
CA GLU A 133 6.08 6.72 -2.39
C GLU A 133 5.63 5.33 -1.94
N PRO A 134 4.40 5.11 -1.43
CA PRO A 134 3.98 3.78 -1.02
C PRO A 134 3.98 2.79 -2.18
N LEU A 135 3.69 3.22 -3.41
CA LEU A 135 3.70 2.34 -4.59
C LEU A 135 5.13 1.89 -4.93
N ALA A 136 6.11 2.77 -4.74
CA ALA A 136 7.52 2.47 -4.96
C ALA A 136 8.15 1.66 -3.82
N PHE A 137 8.04 2.14 -2.58
CA PHE A 137 8.73 1.55 -1.42
C PHE A 137 8.10 0.24 -0.96
N MET A 138 6.80 0.03 -1.18
CA MET A 138 6.12 -1.25 -0.90
C MET A 138 6.06 -2.17 -2.12
N HIS A 139 6.68 -1.83 -3.25
CA HIS A 139 6.59 -2.61 -4.49
C HIS A 139 6.98 -4.08 -4.30
N ASP A 140 8.09 -4.35 -3.62
CA ASP A 140 8.57 -5.72 -3.38
C ASP A 140 7.59 -6.50 -2.50
N LEU A 141 7.16 -5.89 -1.39
CA LEU A 141 6.16 -6.47 -0.49
C LEU A 141 4.84 -6.76 -1.22
N VAL A 142 4.34 -5.82 -2.02
CA VAL A 142 3.14 -6.01 -2.86
C VAL A 142 3.34 -7.19 -3.81
N THR A 143 4.46 -7.23 -4.53
CA THR A 143 4.77 -8.28 -5.52
C THR A 143 4.83 -9.66 -4.86
N ASP A 144 5.48 -9.78 -3.71
CA ASP A 144 5.60 -11.04 -2.99
C ASP A 144 4.28 -11.49 -2.36
N LEU A 145 3.47 -10.56 -1.82
CA LEU A 145 2.16 -10.87 -1.24
C LEU A 145 1.17 -11.37 -2.30
N VAL A 146 1.13 -10.74 -3.48
CA VAL A 146 0.16 -11.11 -4.53
C VAL A 146 0.62 -12.29 -5.39
N LYS A 147 1.82 -12.81 -5.15
CA LYS A 147 2.41 -13.89 -5.93
C LYS A 147 1.51 -15.13 -5.93
N GLY A 148 1.17 -15.60 -7.13
CA GLY A 148 0.32 -16.77 -7.35
C GLY A 148 -1.18 -16.49 -7.35
N LEU A 149 -1.61 -15.24 -7.09
CA LEU A 149 -2.99 -14.83 -7.31
C LEU A 149 -3.27 -14.65 -8.81
N ASP A 150 -4.46 -15.04 -9.25
CA ASP A 150 -4.86 -14.92 -10.65
C ASP A 150 -5.45 -13.54 -10.96
N ILE A 151 -4.57 -12.55 -10.92
CA ILE A 151 -4.88 -11.13 -11.05
C ILE A 151 -3.89 -10.41 -11.97
N HIS A 152 -4.31 -9.25 -12.44
CA HIS A 152 -3.46 -8.23 -13.05
C HIS A 152 -3.41 -7.02 -12.12
N VAL A 153 -2.21 -6.50 -11.87
CA VAL A 153 -1.98 -5.34 -10.98
C VAL A 153 -1.35 -4.21 -11.78
N GLU A 154 -1.92 -3.02 -11.64
CA GLU A 154 -1.50 -1.79 -12.32
C GLU A 154 -1.42 -0.65 -11.31
N GLU A 155 -0.56 0.32 -11.59
CA GLU A 155 -0.57 1.61 -10.90
C GLU A 155 -1.46 2.57 -11.69
N VAL A 156 -2.29 3.36 -11.02
CA VAL A 156 -3.21 4.30 -11.67
C VAL A 156 -3.03 5.70 -11.12
N CYS A 157 -2.93 6.66 -12.03
CA CYS A 157 -2.96 8.09 -11.73
C CYS A 157 -4.40 8.60 -11.89
N LEU A 158 -4.92 9.28 -10.88
CA LEU A 158 -6.32 9.61 -10.69
C LEU A 158 -6.49 11.11 -10.39
N SER A 159 -7.62 11.69 -10.79
CA SER A 159 -8.13 12.91 -10.16
C SER A 159 -9.41 12.58 -9.38
N LEU A 160 -9.53 13.11 -8.17
CA LEU A 160 -10.70 12.90 -7.30
C LEU A 160 -11.65 14.10 -7.40
N GLY A 161 -12.87 13.87 -7.89
CA GLY A 161 -13.88 14.93 -7.97
C GLY A 161 -14.58 15.22 -6.64
N ARG A 162 -14.50 14.31 -5.66
CA ARG A 162 -15.00 14.48 -4.30
C ARG A 162 -14.02 13.89 -3.29
N ILE A 163 -13.77 14.61 -2.20
CA ILE A 163 -12.89 14.18 -1.13
C ILE A 163 -13.50 14.47 0.24
N PRO A 164 -13.30 13.60 1.25
CA PRO A 164 -13.70 13.88 2.63
C PRO A 164 -12.94 15.03 3.30
N ARG A 165 -11.64 15.20 3.03
CA ARG A 165 -10.80 16.24 3.66
C ARG A 165 -9.56 16.50 2.83
N LYS A 166 -9.26 17.76 2.51
CA LYS A 166 -8.00 18.12 1.82
C LYS A 166 -6.83 18.25 2.79
N ILE A 167 -5.62 18.26 2.27
CA ILE A 167 -4.44 18.78 2.97
C ILE A 167 -4.12 20.15 2.40
N SER A 168 -3.89 21.11 3.29
CA SER A 168 -3.34 22.43 2.95
C SER A 168 -2.02 22.61 3.67
N TYR A 169 -1.00 23.11 2.98
CA TYR A 169 0.28 23.40 3.61
C TYR A 169 0.56 24.90 3.57
N ASN A 170 1.18 25.42 4.63
CA ASN A 170 1.72 26.76 4.72
C ASN A 170 3.25 26.69 4.73
N SER A 171 3.88 27.37 3.78
CA SER A 171 5.34 27.39 3.68
C SER A 171 5.94 28.31 4.75
N PRO A 172 7.06 27.92 5.39
CA PRO A 172 7.78 28.81 6.30
C PRO A 172 8.37 30.04 5.60
N HIS A 173 8.47 30.01 4.27
CA HIS A 173 8.95 31.12 3.44
C HIS A 173 7.81 31.98 2.86
N GLY A 174 6.58 31.76 3.33
CA GLY A 174 5.37 32.40 2.82
C GLY A 174 4.72 31.63 1.66
N GLY A 175 3.40 31.81 1.53
CA GLY A 175 2.57 31.09 0.57
C GLY A 175 1.91 29.84 1.15
N SER A 176 0.88 29.37 0.46
CA SER A 176 0.10 28.18 0.83
C SER A 176 -0.33 27.42 -0.42
N ASP A 177 -0.43 26.10 -0.32
CA ASP A 177 -0.96 25.24 -1.38
C ASP A 177 -1.90 24.18 -0.78
N HIS A 178 -2.60 23.46 -1.64
CA HIS A 178 -3.47 22.37 -1.24
C HIS A 178 -3.55 21.27 -2.29
N ASN A 179 -3.75 20.03 -1.85
CA ASN A 179 -3.77 18.87 -2.73
C ASN A 179 -5.07 18.70 -3.53
N TRP A 180 -6.03 19.62 -3.47
CA TRP A 180 -7.31 19.46 -4.19
C TRP A 180 -7.89 20.81 -4.62
N PRO A 181 -8.38 20.98 -5.87
CA PRO A 181 -8.78 19.93 -6.81
C PRO A 181 -7.75 19.48 -7.85
N ASN A 182 -6.56 20.10 -7.86
CA ASN A 182 -5.65 20.01 -9.01
C ASN A 182 -4.47 19.04 -8.83
N TYR A 183 -4.34 18.38 -7.69
CA TYR A 183 -3.30 17.38 -7.49
C TYR A 183 -3.76 16.01 -7.97
N PHE A 184 -2.87 15.29 -8.65
CA PHE A 184 -3.14 13.91 -9.02
C PHE A 184 -2.88 12.98 -7.83
N HIS A 185 -3.66 11.92 -7.75
CA HIS A 185 -3.53 10.86 -6.75
C HIS A 185 -3.10 9.57 -7.42
N GLU A 186 -2.43 8.70 -6.68
CA GLU A 186 -2.02 7.41 -7.21
C GLU A 186 -2.43 6.25 -6.30
N ALA A 187 -2.82 5.14 -6.91
CA ALA A 187 -3.27 3.94 -6.22
C ALA A 187 -2.97 2.68 -7.04
N LEU A 188 -3.14 1.50 -6.45
CA LEU A 188 -3.11 0.24 -7.18
C LEU A 188 -4.50 -0.12 -7.69
N ARG A 189 -4.62 -0.45 -8.97
CA ARG A 189 -5.82 -1.09 -9.54
C ARG A 189 -5.54 -2.56 -9.77
N ILE A 190 -6.46 -3.41 -9.28
CA ILE A 190 -6.35 -4.86 -9.37
C ILE A 190 -7.53 -5.37 -10.20
N THR A 191 -7.25 -6.23 -11.19
CA THR A 191 -8.26 -6.87 -12.03
C THR A 191 -8.17 -8.38 -11.91
N SER A 192 -9.27 -9.06 -11.57
CA SER A 192 -9.33 -10.54 -11.63
C SER A 192 -9.17 -11.02 -13.06
N SER A 193 -8.21 -11.92 -13.30
CA SER A 193 -8.02 -12.52 -14.62
C SER A 193 -9.24 -13.31 -15.08
N ARG A 194 -10.01 -13.88 -14.13
CA ARG A 194 -11.14 -14.81 -14.38
C ARG A 194 -12.47 -14.09 -14.58
N SER A 195 -12.80 -13.17 -13.69
CA SER A 195 -14.11 -12.51 -13.64
C SER A 195 -14.08 -11.10 -14.22
N LYS A 196 -12.88 -10.53 -14.42
CA LYS A 196 -12.67 -9.13 -14.78
C LYS A 196 -13.20 -8.12 -13.75
N LYS A 197 -13.60 -8.59 -12.57
CA LYS A 197 -13.92 -7.73 -11.44
C LYS A 197 -12.68 -6.93 -11.04
N GLN A 198 -12.91 -5.68 -10.66
CA GLN A 198 -11.84 -4.73 -10.35
C GLN A 198 -11.96 -4.22 -8.92
N TRP A 199 -10.81 -3.98 -8.31
CA TRP A 199 -10.64 -3.40 -6.99
C TRP A 199 -9.55 -2.32 -7.02
N VAL A 200 -9.52 -1.51 -5.97
CA VAL A 200 -8.46 -0.52 -5.74
C VAL A 200 -7.92 -0.68 -4.33
N ILE A 201 -6.59 -0.60 -4.22
CA ILE A 201 -5.87 -0.45 -2.96
C ILE A 201 -5.26 0.95 -2.95
N ASP A 202 -5.80 1.79 -2.09
CA ASP A 202 -5.42 3.19 -1.92
C ASP A 202 -4.63 3.35 -0.61
N ILE A 203 -3.31 3.12 -0.70
CA ILE A 203 -2.41 3.10 0.46
C ILE A 203 -2.35 4.48 1.12
N SER A 204 -2.30 5.53 0.30
CA SER A 204 -2.10 6.92 0.71
C SER A 204 -3.39 7.76 0.72
N GLY A 205 -4.56 7.14 0.57
CA GLY A 205 -5.87 7.82 0.49
C GLY A 205 -6.20 8.71 1.70
N ALA A 206 -5.56 8.48 2.84
CA ALA A 206 -5.68 9.33 4.02
C ALA A 206 -5.29 10.80 3.74
N GLN A 207 -4.48 11.07 2.71
CA GLN A 207 -4.19 12.44 2.27
C GLN A 207 -5.43 13.22 1.79
N TYR A 208 -6.50 12.51 1.45
CA TYR A 208 -7.82 13.04 1.10
C TYR A 208 -8.89 12.73 2.16
N GLY A 209 -8.49 12.24 3.33
CA GLY A 209 -9.40 11.76 4.36
C GLY A 209 -10.07 10.42 4.04
N ILE A 210 -9.60 9.68 3.02
CA ILE A 210 -10.08 8.35 2.67
C ILE A 210 -9.32 7.33 3.52
N THR A 211 -9.90 6.95 4.67
CA THR A 211 -9.24 6.06 5.64
C THR A 211 -9.38 4.57 5.33
N ARG A 212 -10.36 4.19 4.49
CA ARG A 212 -10.51 2.81 4.02
C ARG A 212 -9.55 2.56 2.87
N VAL A 213 -8.65 1.60 3.04
CA VAL A 213 -7.60 1.25 2.06
C VAL A 213 -8.10 0.44 0.86
N PHE A 214 -9.13 -0.40 1.03
CA PHE A 214 -9.54 -1.38 0.01
C PHE A 214 -11.00 -1.23 -0.40
N TRP A 215 -11.22 -1.13 -1.71
CA TRP A 215 -12.55 -0.94 -2.29
C TRP A 215 -12.75 -1.81 -3.53
N THR A 216 -14.01 -2.12 -3.85
CA THR A 216 -14.34 -2.44 -5.24
C THR A 216 -14.17 -1.18 -6.09
N TRP A 217 -13.74 -1.34 -7.35
CA TRP A 217 -13.48 -0.21 -8.23
C TRP A 217 -14.71 0.70 -8.40
N GLY A 218 -15.88 0.10 -8.67
CA GLY A 218 -17.13 0.86 -8.84
C GLY A 218 -17.50 1.69 -7.60
N ALA A 219 -17.42 1.10 -6.41
CA ALA A 219 -17.75 1.82 -5.18
C ALA A 219 -16.79 3.00 -4.92
N TYR A 220 -15.51 2.84 -5.25
CA TYR A 220 -14.52 3.92 -5.13
C TYR A 220 -14.79 5.05 -6.15
N VAL A 221 -15.08 4.70 -7.40
CA VAL A 221 -15.45 5.67 -8.45
C VAL A 221 -16.70 6.45 -8.06
N ASP A 222 -17.75 5.77 -7.60
CA ASP A 222 -19.01 6.40 -7.22
C ASP A 222 -18.86 7.31 -5.99
N ALA A 223 -18.08 6.87 -5.00
CA ALA A 223 -17.87 7.64 -3.77
C ALA A 223 -17.09 8.93 -4.02
N TYR A 224 -16.04 8.89 -4.84
CA TYR A 224 -15.06 9.97 -4.97
C TYR A 224 -15.04 10.65 -6.34
N ASN A 225 -15.96 10.29 -7.24
CA ASN A 225 -16.03 10.80 -8.61
C ASN A 225 -14.68 10.72 -9.32
N VAL A 226 -14.14 9.50 -9.37
CA VAL A 226 -12.77 9.23 -9.82
C VAL A 226 -12.67 9.32 -11.33
N ASN A 227 -11.64 10.04 -11.82
CA ASN A 227 -11.27 10.06 -13.22
C ASN A 227 -9.83 9.55 -13.38
N VAL A 228 -9.67 8.46 -14.13
CA VAL A 228 -8.35 7.86 -14.42
C VAL A 228 -7.65 8.69 -15.49
N LYS A 229 -6.52 9.28 -15.12
CA LYS A 229 -5.66 10.06 -16.02
C LYS A 229 -4.67 9.18 -16.76
N LYS A 230 -4.12 8.19 -16.06
CA LYS A 230 -3.09 7.30 -16.61
C LYS A 230 -3.14 5.93 -15.95
N ILE A 231 -2.81 4.91 -16.73
CA ILE A 231 -2.63 3.53 -16.27
C ILE A 231 -1.18 3.16 -16.55
N MET A 232 -0.51 2.61 -15.56
CA MET A 232 0.92 2.36 -15.55
C MET A 232 1.16 0.91 -15.10
N ALA A 233 2.22 0.30 -15.61
CA ALA A 233 2.62 -1.03 -15.15
C ALA A 233 3.01 -0.99 -13.67
N LEU A 234 2.80 -2.09 -12.94
CA LEU A 234 3.33 -2.24 -11.58
C LEU A 234 4.86 -2.08 -11.60
N GLY A 235 5.39 -1.22 -10.71
CA GLY A 235 6.80 -0.87 -10.65
C GLY A 235 7.16 0.44 -11.38
N PHE A 236 6.18 1.12 -11.98
CA PHE A 236 6.40 2.41 -12.62
C PHE A 236 6.93 3.45 -11.64
N ASN A 237 6.28 3.61 -10.47
CA ASN A 237 6.75 4.52 -9.44
C ASN A 237 8.10 4.12 -8.84
N LYS A 238 8.37 2.80 -8.72
CA LYS A 238 9.68 2.32 -8.27
C LYS A 238 10.80 2.76 -9.21
N ALA A 239 10.58 2.64 -10.53
CA ALA A 239 11.54 3.11 -11.53
C ALA A 239 11.72 4.65 -11.48
N MET A 240 10.61 5.39 -11.37
CA MET A 240 10.66 6.85 -11.26
C MET A 240 11.44 7.32 -10.03
N ILE A 241 11.15 6.77 -8.85
CA ILE A 241 11.86 7.11 -7.61
C ILE A 241 13.34 6.73 -7.71
N LYS A 242 13.67 5.63 -8.39
CA LYS A 242 15.07 5.26 -8.64
C LYS A 242 15.79 6.34 -9.46
N ASP A 243 15.20 6.85 -10.54
CA ASP A 243 15.80 7.94 -11.32
C ASP A 243 15.91 9.24 -10.52
N LEU A 244 14.93 9.53 -9.66
CA LEU A 244 14.97 10.70 -8.79
C LEU A 244 16.06 10.59 -7.71
N SER A 245 16.41 9.37 -7.29
CA SER A 245 17.45 9.12 -6.29
C SER A 245 18.85 9.54 -6.74
N ASP A 246 19.10 9.58 -8.05
CA ASP A 246 20.39 9.97 -8.62
C ASP A 246 20.57 11.50 -8.72
N ILE A 247 19.53 12.28 -8.39
CA ILE A 247 19.59 13.74 -8.40
C ILE A 247 20.26 14.23 -7.10
N ILE A 248 21.41 14.90 -7.25
CA ILE A 248 22.14 15.54 -6.14
C ILE A 248 21.25 16.60 -5.46
N GLY A 249 21.29 16.65 -4.13
CA GLY A 249 20.57 17.62 -3.30
C GLY A 249 19.54 16.94 -2.41
N ASN A 250 18.41 17.59 -2.16
CA ASN A 250 17.30 16.99 -1.43
C ASN A 250 16.83 15.62 -1.99
N PRO A 251 16.74 15.40 -3.31
CA PRO A 251 16.26 14.13 -3.86
C PRO A 251 17.15 12.92 -3.53
N SER A 252 18.47 13.11 -3.42
CA SER A 252 19.37 12.02 -2.98
C SER A 252 19.08 11.59 -1.53
N MET A 253 18.45 12.46 -0.73
CA MET A 253 17.96 12.08 0.60
C MET A 253 16.57 11.46 0.51
N SER A 254 15.59 12.19 -0.05
CA SER A 254 14.17 11.77 -0.05
C SER A 254 13.89 10.52 -0.86
N TYR A 255 14.68 10.24 -1.89
CA TYR A 255 14.52 9.04 -2.73
C TYR A 255 15.70 8.09 -2.62
N GLY A 256 16.93 8.62 -2.48
CA GLY A 256 18.13 7.79 -2.31
C GLY A 256 18.20 7.16 -0.93
N VAL A 257 18.45 7.97 0.10
CA VAL A 257 18.60 7.47 1.48
C VAL A 257 17.32 6.78 1.96
N VAL A 258 16.14 7.38 1.76
CA VAL A 258 14.87 6.73 2.14
C VAL A 258 14.65 5.43 1.35
N GLY A 259 15.03 5.39 0.07
CA GLY A 259 14.96 4.18 -0.76
C GLY A 259 15.83 3.04 -0.21
N VAL A 260 17.05 3.34 0.24
CA VAL A 260 17.93 2.35 0.92
C VAL A 260 17.29 1.81 2.20
N VAL A 261 16.63 2.67 2.98
CA VAL A 261 15.91 2.22 4.19
C VAL A 261 14.72 1.33 3.82
N ALA A 262 14.00 1.65 2.74
CA ALA A 262 12.90 0.82 2.24
C ALA A 262 13.38 -0.54 1.71
N GLU A 263 14.52 -0.59 1.02
CA GLU A 263 15.16 -1.85 0.60
C GLU A 263 15.47 -2.74 1.81
N HIS A 264 16.04 -2.16 2.88
CA HIS A 264 16.34 -2.91 4.10
C HIS A 264 15.08 -3.47 4.79
N MET A 265 13.99 -2.71 4.79
CA MET A 265 12.68 -3.18 5.28
C MET A 265 12.14 -4.35 4.44
N ASN A 266 12.25 -4.26 3.10
CA ASN A 266 11.82 -5.33 2.19
C ASN A 266 12.69 -6.59 2.31
N GLU A 267 13.99 -6.46 2.60
CA GLU A 267 14.84 -7.60 2.93
C GLU A 267 14.39 -8.28 4.23
N ALA A 268 14.01 -7.49 5.24
CA ALA A 268 13.53 -8.00 6.51
C ALA A 268 12.22 -8.80 6.36
N SER A 269 11.27 -8.37 5.52
CA SER A 269 10.05 -9.13 5.26
C SER A 269 10.33 -10.47 4.56
N LYS A 270 11.27 -10.50 3.61
CA LYS A 270 11.70 -11.73 2.93
C LYS A 270 12.39 -12.69 3.89
N LYS A 271 13.29 -12.16 4.74
CA LYS A 271 13.97 -12.95 5.77
C LYS A 271 12.98 -13.56 6.76
N TRP A 272 12.01 -12.78 7.24
CA TRP A 272 10.95 -13.26 8.14
C TRP A 272 10.18 -14.44 7.53
N ALA A 273 9.80 -14.34 6.25
CA ALA A 273 9.09 -15.43 5.57
C ALA A 273 9.94 -16.71 5.48
N ILE A 274 11.23 -16.58 5.18
CA ILE A 274 12.19 -17.71 5.16
C ILE A 274 12.30 -18.37 6.54
N GLU A 275 12.45 -17.57 7.60
CA GLU A 275 12.57 -18.07 8.98
C GLU A 275 11.31 -18.82 9.45
N HIS A 276 10.14 -18.42 8.94
CA HIS A 276 8.87 -19.08 9.20
C HIS A 276 8.55 -20.23 8.24
N ASN A 277 9.41 -20.50 7.27
CA ASN A 277 9.21 -21.52 6.24
C ASN A 277 7.86 -21.37 5.50
N ILE A 278 7.49 -20.12 5.20
CA ILE A 278 6.30 -19.76 4.42
C ILE A 278 6.68 -18.78 3.31
N SER A 279 5.80 -18.60 2.33
CA SER A 279 5.82 -17.45 1.44
C SER A 279 4.91 -16.34 1.98
N LEU A 280 5.17 -15.08 1.60
CA LEU A 280 4.30 -13.97 2.01
C LEU A 280 2.87 -14.13 1.48
N SER A 281 2.66 -14.78 0.33
CA SER A 281 1.32 -15.04 -0.20
C SER A 281 0.54 -16.10 0.59
N ASP A 282 1.22 -16.97 1.36
CA ASP A 282 0.55 -17.97 2.21
C ASP A 282 -0.28 -17.30 3.32
N LEU A 283 0.16 -16.14 3.82
CA LEU A 283 -0.55 -15.30 4.81
C LEU A 283 -2.01 -15.04 4.41
N LEU A 284 -2.25 -14.88 3.10
CA LEU A 284 -3.54 -14.47 2.57
C LEU A 284 -4.61 -15.56 2.68
N THR A 285 -4.20 -16.79 2.99
CA THR A 285 -5.08 -17.96 3.09
C THR A 285 -5.15 -18.56 4.49
N MET A 286 -4.35 -18.08 5.44
CA MET A 286 -4.39 -18.48 6.85
C MET A 286 -5.76 -18.26 7.49
N GLU A 287 -6.05 -19.02 8.54
CA GLU A 287 -7.21 -18.76 9.39
C GLU A 287 -7.10 -17.36 10.05
N GLU A 288 -8.21 -16.76 10.47
CA GLU A 288 -8.21 -15.34 10.88
C GLU A 288 -7.25 -15.02 12.02
N GLU A 289 -7.19 -15.88 13.03
CA GLU A 289 -6.34 -15.64 14.19
C GLU A 289 -4.85 -15.84 13.87
N GLU A 290 -4.54 -16.87 13.08
CA GLU A 290 -3.18 -17.13 12.59
C GLU A 290 -2.70 -15.99 11.67
N PHE A 291 -3.55 -15.55 10.75
CA PHE A 291 -3.29 -14.38 9.91
C PHE A 291 -3.01 -13.13 10.74
N ARG A 292 -3.80 -12.87 11.78
CA ARG A 292 -3.63 -11.70 12.65
C ARG A 292 -2.28 -11.72 13.34
N GLN A 293 -1.91 -12.85 13.93
CA GLN A 293 -0.62 -13.02 14.62
C GLN A 293 0.55 -12.89 13.66
N ALA A 294 0.54 -13.63 12.54
CA ALA A 294 1.60 -13.61 11.54
C ALA A 294 1.78 -12.22 10.90
N LYS A 295 0.68 -11.51 10.63
CA LYS A 295 0.71 -10.12 10.16
C LYS A 295 1.38 -9.20 11.17
N ASP A 296 0.95 -9.24 12.42
CA ASP A 296 1.47 -8.32 13.44
C ASP A 296 2.96 -8.59 13.70
N GLU A 297 3.39 -9.86 13.66
CA GLU A 297 4.81 -10.24 13.75
C GLU A 297 5.62 -9.75 12.54
N LEU A 298 5.11 -9.95 11.32
CA LEU A 298 5.76 -9.46 10.10
C LEU A 298 5.97 -7.93 10.14
N LEU A 299 4.93 -7.17 10.51
CA LEU A 299 4.99 -5.70 10.60
C LEU A 299 5.98 -5.26 11.68
N GLN A 300 5.96 -5.91 12.85
CA GLN A 300 6.91 -5.65 13.92
C GLN A 300 8.36 -5.90 13.47
N ASN A 301 8.63 -7.02 12.79
CA ASN A 301 9.95 -7.35 12.25
C ASN A 301 10.42 -6.30 11.22
N MET A 302 9.54 -5.87 10.31
CA MET A 302 9.83 -4.78 9.36
C MET A 302 10.16 -3.47 10.09
N SER A 303 9.35 -3.07 11.07
CA SER A 303 9.58 -1.85 11.84
C SER A 303 10.88 -1.92 12.66
N ASP A 304 11.21 -3.08 13.24
CA ASP A 304 12.44 -3.27 14.01
C ASP A 304 13.68 -3.19 13.13
N ALA A 305 13.63 -3.76 11.93
CA ALA A 305 14.70 -3.65 10.95
C ALA A 305 14.96 -2.18 10.58
N VAL A 306 13.92 -1.41 10.27
CA VAL A 306 14.04 0.02 9.96
C VAL A 306 14.67 0.78 11.14
N ARG A 307 14.14 0.61 12.36
CA ARG A 307 14.66 1.30 13.55
C ARG A 307 16.10 0.93 13.85
N GLY A 308 16.45 -0.36 13.75
CA GLY A 308 17.80 -0.86 13.94
C GLY A 308 18.78 -0.24 12.93
N PHE A 309 18.37 -0.20 11.66
CA PHE A 309 19.17 0.36 10.58
C PHE A 309 19.40 1.86 10.74
N LEU A 310 18.37 2.65 11.08
CA LEU A 310 18.51 4.09 11.32
C LEU A 310 19.34 4.41 12.57
N LYS A 311 19.33 3.54 13.58
CA LYS A 311 20.21 3.68 14.76
C LYS A 311 21.68 3.45 14.40
N ALA A 312 21.95 2.51 13.48
CA ALA A 312 23.29 2.21 13.01
C ALA A 312 23.81 3.20 11.95
N ASN A 313 22.92 3.83 11.18
CA ASN A 313 23.25 4.68 10.04
C ASN A 313 22.63 6.07 10.19
N LYS A 314 23.44 7.07 10.53
CA LYS A 314 22.96 8.44 10.79
C LYS A 314 22.76 9.30 9.54
N PHE A 315 23.42 8.95 8.44
CA PHE A 315 23.42 9.70 7.17
C PHE A 315 23.84 11.17 7.29
N ASP A 316 24.63 11.52 8.32
CA ASP A 316 25.01 12.91 8.60
C ASP A 316 25.85 13.49 7.44
N LYS A 317 26.75 12.70 6.85
CA LYS A 317 27.63 13.15 5.75
C LYS A 317 26.82 13.45 4.49
N GLU A 318 25.94 12.53 4.13
CA GLU A 318 25.02 12.61 3.00
C GLU A 318 24.11 13.83 3.16
N PHE A 319 23.56 14.03 4.37
CA PHE A 319 22.70 15.16 4.64
C PHE A 319 23.43 16.50 4.57
N GLN A 320 24.64 16.61 5.13
CA GLN A 320 25.42 17.85 5.01
C GLN A 320 25.81 18.14 3.56
N ALA A 321 26.14 17.12 2.76
CA ALA A 321 26.42 17.29 1.33
C ALA A 321 25.18 17.78 0.57
N ALA A 322 24.00 17.21 0.83
CA ALA A 322 22.74 17.65 0.26
C ALA A 322 22.42 19.11 0.64
N LYS A 323 22.55 19.48 1.93
CA LYS A 323 22.34 20.87 2.38
C LYS A 323 23.30 21.84 1.69
N ALA A 324 24.59 21.51 1.62
CA ALA A 324 25.58 22.35 0.95
C ALA A 324 25.23 22.55 -0.53
N TYR A 325 24.71 21.51 -1.20
CA TYR A 325 24.23 21.62 -2.57
C TYR A 325 23.02 22.56 -2.70
N GLU A 326 22.02 22.43 -1.82
CA GLU A 326 20.83 23.30 -1.84
C GLU A 326 21.16 24.77 -1.57
N TYR A 327 22.08 25.04 -0.64
CA TYR A 327 22.58 26.40 -0.40
C TYR A 327 23.30 26.98 -1.62
N LYS A 328 24.11 26.16 -2.30
CA LYS A 328 24.88 26.59 -3.47
C LYS A 328 24.02 26.75 -4.73
N TYR A 329 22.97 25.95 -4.87
CA TYR A 329 22.12 25.92 -6.06
C TYR A 329 20.61 25.92 -5.74
N PRO A 330 20.08 27.01 -5.14
CA PRO A 330 18.68 27.05 -4.69
C PRO A 330 17.68 26.66 -5.79
N GLY A 331 16.85 25.66 -5.50
CA GLY A 331 15.77 25.18 -6.39
C GLY A 331 16.23 24.41 -7.63
N LEU A 332 17.54 24.18 -7.82
CA LEU A 332 18.03 23.43 -8.98
C LEU A 332 17.64 21.95 -8.93
N SER A 333 17.73 21.33 -7.75
CA SER A 333 17.32 19.93 -7.54
C SER A 333 15.82 19.74 -7.84
N GLY A 334 14.97 20.64 -7.35
CA GLY A 334 13.53 20.62 -7.64
C GLY A 334 13.21 20.76 -9.13
N ARG A 335 13.89 21.66 -9.86
CA ARG A 335 13.75 21.76 -11.32
C ARG A 335 14.18 20.47 -12.04
N LYS A 336 15.25 19.82 -11.57
CA LYS A 336 15.69 18.52 -12.11
C LYS A 336 14.67 17.43 -11.82
N CYS A 337 14.04 17.41 -10.65
CA CYS A 337 12.94 16.48 -10.36
C CYS A 337 11.82 16.65 -11.37
N LEU A 338 11.35 17.87 -11.60
CA LEU A 338 10.29 18.15 -12.60
C LEU A 338 10.68 17.68 -14.02
N GLN A 339 11.94 17.87 -14.42
CA GLN A 339 12.45 17.39 -15.71
C GLN A 339 12.52 15.86 -15.78
N THR A 340 12.91 15.20 -14.68
CA THR A 340 12.95 13.73 -14.61
C THR A 340 11.54 13.14 -14.62
N THR A 341 10.62 13.66 -13.81
CA THR A 341 9.23 13.18 -13.75
C THR A 341 8.48 13.43 -15.06
N ALA A 342 8.86 14.44 -15.87
CA ALA A 342 8.25 14.66 -17.17
C ALA A 342 8.48 13.52 -18.18
N LYS A 343 9.46 12.62 -17.92
CA LYS A 343 9.67 11.40 -18.72
C LYS A 343 8.69 10.29 -18.39
N TYR A 344 8.02 10.40 -17.24
CA TYR A 344 7.17 9.38 -16.67
C TYR A 344 5.73 9.61 -17.10
#